data_AF-A0A971B2K5-F1
#
_entry.id   AF-A0A971B2K5-F1
#
_cell.length_a   1.000
_cell.length_b   1.000
_cell.length_c   1.000
_cell.angle_alpha   90.00
_cell.angle_beta   90.00
_cell.angle_gamma   90.00
#
_symmetry.space_group_name_H-M   'P 1'
#
loop_
_entity.id
_entity.type
_entity.pdbx_description
1 polymer ?
#
loop_
_entity_poly.entity_id
_entity_poly.type
_entity_poly.pdbx_seq_one_letter_code
_entity_poly.pdbx_strand_id
1 'polypeptide(L)'
;LVSGDEPYKIMVLDENGDGRFNDLENGTLIIDLDQDGKLVGTPDSAEYHQLGEPFNIHGRVWAVASLSPDGTELQLQPSDATVEMRRYLDPGYPAPGFAATGLDDEPIDLAQRAKVSQYVLLDFWASWCGPCRGEYPYLRRVHARYKDHGLVVLGINLDSDREAAVQAAAENLLDYPHVFDRKRWENDVARLYRVHGIPKTYLLDADLKIVAKDLRGARLESRLAELLGPGDEEAVAALEKTLASREPVSTPAARSQPSINKYPKLALSESQVQDALAQFESLEFSDVKKAELSADRVNGSISDANQLLPGTVLAAKTSQGRYAKLMIKENGHTMVVSWVTYDENGDVHSQGADLKISGTFSCDLDSGREASEDEDFWWEQVNSAERYLVPRNGAQFSVIRRPPTR
;
A
#
# COMPACT_ATOMS: atom_id res chain seq x y z
N LEU A 1 -11.10 6.58 -32.08
CA LEU A 1 -11.10 5.61 -33.20
C LEU A 1 -9.67 5.49 -33.71
N VAL A 2 -9.02 4.36 -33.44
CA VAL A 2 -7.76 4.02 -34.12
C VAL A 2 -8.17 3.24 -35.36
N SER A 3 -7.78 3.72 -36.54
CA SER A 3 -8.25 3.23 -37.85
C SER A 3 -8.38 1.70 -37.94
N GLY A 4 -9.61 1.20 -38.05
CA GLY A 4 -9.96 -0.20 -38.30
C GLY A 4 -10.49 -0.99 -37.09
N ASP A 5 -10.34 -0.48 -35.87
CA ASP A 5 -10.75 -1.16 -34.63
C ASP A 5 -12.06 -0.59 -34.06
N GLU A 6 -12.72 -1.38 -33.21
CA GLU A 6 -13.78 -0.90 -32.30
C GLU A 6 -13.28 0.31 -31.49
N PRO A 7 -14.15 1.28 -31.15
CA PRO A 7 -13.75 2.45 -30.38
C PRO A 7 -13.31 2.03 -28.96
N TYR A 8 -12.06 2.32 -28.61
CA TYR A 8 -11.57 2.19 -27.24
C TYR A 8 -12.22 3.24 -26.33
N LYS A 9 -12.54 2.86 -25.09
CA LYS A 9 -12.82 3.83 -24.03
C LYS A 9 -11.50 4.41 -23.57
N ILE A 10 -11.48 5.72 -23.34
CA ILE A 10 -10.31 6.42 -22.84
C ILE A 10 -10.70 7.35 -21.70
N MET A 11 -9.74 7.63 -20.84
CA MET A 11 -9.84 8.66 -19.81
C MET A 11 -8.53 9.42 -19.79
N VAL A 12 -8.63 10.75 -19.74
CA VAL A 12 -7.49 11.62 -19.49
C VAL A 12 -7.67 12.21 -18.10
N LEU A 13 -6.60 12.23 -17.31
CA LEU A 13 -6.62 12.83 -15.99
C LEU A 13 -6.11 14.27 -16.05
N ASP A 14 -6.84 15.16 -15.39
CA ASP A 14 -6.36 16.50 -15.04
C ASP A 14 -5.55 16.40 -13.76
N GLU A 15 -4.23 16.27 -13.91
CA GLU A 15 -3.29 16.04 -12.81
C GLU A 15 -3.15 17.28 -11.89
N ASN A 16 -3.40 18.49 -12.41
CA ASN A 16 -3.23 19.73 -11.65
C ASN A 16 -4.57 20.29 -11.11
N GLY A 17 -5.70 19.76 -11.59
CA GLY A 17 -7.05 20.07 -11.12
C GLY A 17 -7.55 21.46 -11.53
N ASP A 18 -6.96 22.08 -12.56
CA ASP A 18 -7.33 23.42 -13.03
C ASP A 18 -8.49 23.41 -14.05
N GLY A 19 -8.99 22.22 -14.40
CA GLY A 19 -10.05 22.01 -15.37
C GLY A 19 -9.60 22.17 -16.83
N ARG A 20 -8.29 22.19 -17.09
CA ARG A 20 -7.71 22.32 -18.43
C ARG A 20 -6.75 21.17 -18.73
N PHE A 21 -7.03 20.48 -19.81
CA PHE A 21 -6.23 19.34 -20.25
C PHE A 21 -5.10 19.79 -21.19
N ASN A 22 -4.24 20.68 -20.71
CA ASN A 22 -3.18 21.31 -21.48
C ASN A 22 -1.76 20.87 -21.07
N ASP A 23 -1.61 20.08 -20.00
CA ASP A 23 -0.35 19.47 -19.59
C ASP A 23 -0.09 18.19 -20.38
N LEU A 24 0.27 18.37 -21.66
CA LEU A 24 0.61 17.25 -22.53
C LEU A 24 1.93 16.56 -22.14
N GLU A 25 2.80 17.20 -21.37
CA GLU A 25 4.08 16.60 -20.99
C GLU A 25 3.92 15.62 -19.83
N ASN A 26 3.07 15.93 -18.84
CA ASN A 26 2.95 15.13 -17.62
C ASN A 26 1.57 14.50 -17.40
N GLY A 27 0.59 14.78 -18.25
CA GLY A 27 -0.76 14.24 -18.05
C GLY A 27 -0.85 12.73 -18.28
N THR A 28 -1.82 12.10 -17.63
CA THR A 28 -2.09 10.66 -17.73
C THR A 28 -3.19 10.37 -18.74
N LEU A 29 -2.95 9.39 -19.61
CA LEU A 29 -3.92 8.78 -20.52
C LEU A 29 -4.14 7.32 -20.13
N ILE A 30 -5.40 6.95 -19.95
CA ILE A 30 -5.81 5.57 -19.69
C ILE A 30 -6.65 5.09 -20.86
N ILE A 31 -6.30 3.94 -21.42
CA ILE A 31 -6.99 3.33 -22.56
C ILE A 31 -7.45 1.93 -22.15
N ASP A 32 -8.75 1.66 -22.26
CA ASP A 32 -9.37 0.34 -22.08
C ASP A 32 -8.95 -0.57 -23.24
N LEU A 33 -7.70 -1.03 -23.21
CA LEU A 33 -7.05 -1.73 -24.32
C LEU A 33 -7.61 -3.15 -24.49
N ASP A 34 -8.11 -3.75 -23.41
CA ASP A 34 -8.68 -5.10 -23.42
C ASP A 34 -10.20 -5.15 -23.69
N GLN A 35 -10.85 -3.98 -23.72
CA GLN A 35 -12.27 -3.80 -23.98
C GLN A 35 -13.18 -4.49 -22.94
N ASP A 36 -12.69 -4.69 -21.71
CA ASP A 36 -13.50 -5.21 -20.60
C ASP A 36 -14.42 -4.14 -19.99
N GLY A 37 -14.22 -2.87 -20.39
CA GLY A 37 -15.02 -1.74 -19.97
C GLY A 37 -14.57 -1.07 -18.68
N LYS A 38 -13.52 -1.57 -18.02
CA LYS A 38 -12.86 -0.97 -16.86
C LYS A 38 -11.63 -0.19 -17.33
N LEU A 39 -11.28 0.84 -16.59
CA LEU A 39 -10.10 1.66 -16.85
C LEU A 39 -9.18 1.54 -15.64
N VAL A 40 -8.00 0.98 -15.83
CA VAL A 40 -7.02 0.71 -14.78
C VAL A 40 -5.88 1.72 -14.85
N GLY A 41 -6.01 2.79 -14.08
CA GLY A 41 -5.06 3.92 -14.06
C GLY A 41 -3.83 3.75 -13.17
N THR A 42 -3.47 2.54 -12.76
CA THR A 42 -2.24 2.34 -11.95
C THR A 42 -1.00 2.30 -12.85
N PRO A 43 0.16 2.87 -12.45
CA PRO A 43 1.35 2.94 -13.31
C PRO A 43 1.90 1.58 -13.79
N ASP A 44 1.61 0.51 -13.05
CA ASP A 44 1.96 -0.87 -13.41
C ASP A 44 0.99 -1.49 -14.44
N SER A 45 -0.13 -0.85 -14.74
CA SER A 45 -1.11 -1.29 -15.74
C SER A 45 -0.58 -1.18 -17.18
N ALA A 46 -1.08 -2.06 -18.04
CA ALA A 46 -0.84 -1.93 -19.48
C ALA A 46 -1.63 -0.76 -20.09
N GLU A 47 -2.74 -0.37 -19.45
CA GLU A 47 -3.65 0.70 -19.88
C GLU A 47 -3.16 2.10 -19.53
N TYR A 48 -2.19 2.21 -18.61
CA TYR A 48 -1.64 3.48 -18.17
C TYR A 48 -0.57 3.99 -19.14
N HIS A 49 -0.77 5.18 -19.67
CA HIS A 49 0.14 5.88 -20.57
C HIS A 49 0.38 7.32 -20.11
N GLN A 50 1.57 7.83 -20.33
CA GLN A 50 1.87 9.26 -20.19
C GLN A 50 1.56 9.95 -21.52
N LEU A 51 0.84 11.07 -21.50
CA LEU A 51 0.49 11.83 -22.72
C LEU A 51 1.73 12.27 -23.50
N GLY A 52 2.79 12.64 -22.78
CA GLY A 52 4.03 13.17 -23.36
C GLY A 52 4.92 12.11 -24.01
N GLU A 53 4.64 10.83 -23.77
CA GLU A 53 5.44 9.71 -24.26
C GLU A 53 4.68 8.94 -25.35
N PRO A 54 5.38 8.44 -26.39
CA PRO A 54 4.78 7.47 -27.30
C PRO A 54 4.36 6.20 -26.57
N PHE A 55 3.27 5.58 -27.00
CA PHE A 55 2.72 4.36 -26.41
C PHE A 55 2.26 3.36 -27.48
N ASN A 56 2.23 2.08 -27.10
CA ASN A 56 1.88 0.98 -27.99
C ASN A 56 0.41 0.56 -27.80
N ILE A 57 -0.38 0.60 -28.88
CA ILE A 57 -1.70 -0.02 -28.97
C ILE A 57 -1.60 -1.18 -29.96
N HIS A 58 -1.74 -2.42 -29.48
CA HIS A 58 -1.81 -3.64 -30.29
C HIS A 58 -0.73 -3.75 -31.40
N GLY A 59 0.50 -3.34 -31.08
CA GLY A 59 1.66 -3.47 -31.96
C GLY A 59 1.93 -2.24 -32.83
N ARG A 60 1.08 -1.21 -32.75
CA ARG A 60 1.30 0.10 -33.40
C ARG A 60 1.64 1.13 -32.35
N VAL A 61 2.65 1.95 -32.62
CA VAL A 61 3.09 3.01 -31.71
C VAL A 61 2.45 4.32 -32.12
N TRP A 62 1.86 4.99 -31.13
CA TRP A 62 1.14 6.25 -31.25
C TRP A 62 1.77 7.27 -30.33
N ALA A 63 1.65 8.54 -30.69
CA ALA A 63 1.93 9.67 -29.82
C ALA A 63 0.73 10.61 -29.82
N VAL A 64 0.54 11.35 -28.74
CA VAL A 64 -0.48 12.40 -28.69
C VAL A 64 -0.07 13.53 -29.63
N ALA A 65 -0.91 13.84 -30.60
CA ALA A 65 -0.73 14.96 -31.51
C ALA A 65 -1.32 16.24 -30.91
N SER A 66 -2.53 16.14 -30.33
CA SER A 66 -3.19 17.24 -29.63
C SER A 66 -4.27 16.73 -28.69
N LEU A 67 -4.55 17.51 -27.65
CA LEU A 67 -5.69 17.36 -26.75
C LEU A 67 -6.43 18.68 -26.66
N SER A 68 -7.75 18.66 -26.78
CA SER A 68 -8.56 19.87 -26.62
C SER A 68 -8.47 20.37 -25.17
N PRO A 69 -8.52 21.70 -24.93
CA PRO A 69 -8.41 22.24 -23.56
C PRO A 69 -9.45 21.72 -22.58
N ASP A 70 -10.62 21.30 -23.06
CA ASP A 70 -11.70 20.70 -22.28
C ASP A 70 -11.61 19.18 -22.15
N GLY A 71 -10.57 18.55 -22.71
CA GLY A 71 -10.29 17.12 -22.63
C GLY A 71 -11.24 16.23 -23.45
N THR A 72 -12.13 16.82 -24.25
CA THR A 72 -13.16 16.07 -25.00
C THR A 72 -12.67 15.48 -26.32
N GLU A 73 -11.58 16.01 -26.89
CA GLU A 73 -11.01 15.54 -28.16
C GLU A 73 -9.51 15.26 -28.04
N LEU A 74 -9.14 13.99 -28.19
CA LEU A 74 -7.74 13.53 -28.26
C LEU A 74 -7.42 13.08 -29.69
N GLN A 75 -6.38 13.67 -30.27
CA GLN A 75 -5.85 13.26 -31.57
C GLN A 75 -4.52 12.54 -31.39
N LEU A 76 -4.41 11.36 -32.00
CA LEU A 76 -3.20 10.56 -32.00
C LEU A 76 -2.57 10.57 -33.39
N GLN A 77 -1.24 10.51 -33.44
CA GLN A 77 -0.47 10.33 -34.66
C GLN A 77 0.44 9.11 -34.55
N PRO A 78 0.72 8.39 -35.65
CA PRO A 78 1.73 7.34 -35.65
C PRO A 78 3.09 7.88 -35.21
N SER A 79 3.87 7.05 -34.51
CA SER A 79 5.23 7.37 -34.08
C SER A 79 6.20 6.27 -34.49
N ASP A 80 7.41 6.66 -34.90
CA ASP A 80 8.51 5.74 -35.22
C ASP A 80 9.29 5.28 -33.98
N ALA A 81 8.86 5.72 -32.78
CA ALA A 81 9.47 5.28 -31.52
C ALA A 81 9.31 3.77 -31.32
N THR A 82 10.29 3.15 -30.67
CA THR A 82 10.20 1.73 -30.29
C THR A 82 9.64 1.63 -28.87
N VAL A 83 8.35 1.27 -28.77
CA VAL A 83 7.67 1.05 -27.50
C VAL A 83 7.18 -0.38 -27.45
N GLU A 84 7.64 -1.15 -26.46
CA GLU A 84 7.20 -2.53 -26.27
C GLU A 84 5.74 -2.58 -25.82
N MET A 85 5.02 -3.60 -26.29
CA MET A 85 3.67 -3.87 -25.81
C MET A 85 3.73 -4.32 -24.35
N ARG A 86 3.00 -3.62 -23.48
CA ARG A 86 2.89 -4.01 -22.07
C ARG A 86 1.97 -5.21 -21.94
N ARG A 87 2.42 -6.23 -21.19
CA ARG A 87 1.55 -7.35 -20.78
C ARG A 87 0.62 -6.90 -19.67
N TYR A 88 -0.64 -7.30 -19.70
CA TYR A 88 -1.54 -7.08 -18.57
C TYR A 88 -1.08 -7.85 -17.33
N LEU A 89 -1.09 -7.18 -16.18
CA LEU A 89 -0.72 -7.75 -14.87
C LEU A 89 -1.90 -7.70 -13.89
N ASP A 90 -3.11 -7.50 -14.41
CA ASP A 90 -4.35 -7.43 -13.64
C ASP A 90 -4.97 -8.82 -13.46
N PRO A 91 -5.82 -9.00 -12.43
CA PRO A 91 -6.55 -10.25 -12.26
C PRO A 91 -7.34 -10.61 -13.53
N GLY A 92 -7.20 -11.85 -14.00
CA GLY A 92 -7.76 -12.27 -15.28
C GLY A 92 -6.70 -12.61 -16.33
N TYR A 93 -5.46 -12.15 -16.16
CA TYR A 93 -4.40 -12.29 -17.16
C TYR A 93 -3.33 -13.32 -16.78
N PRO A 94 -2.67 -13.95 -17.77
CA PRO A 94 -1.54 -14.84 -17.49
C PRO A 94 -0.35 -14.04 -16.97
N ALA A 95 0.23 -14.52 -15.88
CA ALA A 95 1.44 -13.95 -15.31
C ALA A 95 2.67 -14.27 -16.18
N PRO A 96 3.64 -13.34 -16.30
CA PRO A 96 4.90 -13.62 -16.96
C PRO A 96 5.69 -14.74 -16.27
N GLY A 97 6.00 -15.81 -16.99
CA GLY A 97 6.91 -16.85 -16.49
C GLY A 97 8.33 -16.34 -16.27
N PHE A 98 9.03 -16.89 -15.28
CA PHE A 98 10.45 -16.63 -15.05
C PHE A 98 11.19 -17.84 -14.47
N ALA A 99 12.50 -17.86 -14.68
CA ALA A 99 13.46 -18.66 -13.96
C ALA A 99 14.53 -17.72 -13.38
N ALA A 100 14.87 -17.90 -12.10
CA ALA A 100 15.78 -17.03 -11.37
C ALA A 100 16.59 -17.81 -10.33
N THR A 101 17.55 -17.14 -9.70
CA THR A 101 18.40 -17.74 -8.64
C THR A 101 17.89 -17.32 -7.27
N GLY A 102 17.88 -18.26 -6.32
CA GLY A 102 17.47 -18.05 -4.94
C GLY A 102 18.54 -17.42 -4.04
N LEU A 103 18.13 -16.98 -2.83
CA LEU A 103 19.04 -16.55 -1.77
C LEU A 103 20.00 -17.66 -1.31
N ASP A 104 19.60 -18.91 -1.49
CA ASP A 104 20.36 -20.14 -1.24
C ASP A 104 21.17 -20.62 -2.47
N ASP A 105 21.20 -19.81 -3.54
CA ASP A 105 21.80 -20.13 -4.84
C ASP A 105 21.13 -21.29 -5.61
N GLU A 106 19.98 -21.77 -5.14
CA GLU A 106 19.19 -22.79 -5.84
C GLU A 106 18.32 -22.15 -6.95
N PRO A 107 18.05 -22.88 -8.05
CA PRO A 107 17.18 -22.38 -9.11
C PRO A 107 15.72 -22.33 -8.66
N ILE A 108 15.04 -21.24 -8.99
CA ILE A 108 13.60 -21.03 -8.79
C ILE A 108 12.96 -20.83 -10.16
N ASP A 109 12.06 -21.74 -10.54
CA ASP A 109 11.27 -21.66 -11.77
C ASP A 109 9.78 -21.56 -11.43
N LEU A 110 9.12 -20.51 -11.90
CA LEU A 110 7.72 -20.24 -11.56
C LEU A 110 6.78 -21.36 -12.02
N ALA A 111 7.00 -21.89 -13.22
CA ALA A 111 6.15 -22.94 -13.78
C ALA A 111 6.33 -24.28 -13.05
N GLN A 112 7.54 -24.59 -12.58
CA GLN A 112 7.77 -25.75 -11.73
C GLN A 112 7.07 -25.63 -10.39
N ARG A 113 7.09 -24.45 -9.78
CA ARG A 113 6.40 -24.19 -8.50
C ARG A 113 4.89 -24.31 -8.64
N ALA A 114 4.31 -23.78 -9.72
CA ALA A 114 2.87 -23.91 -10.00
C ALA A 114 2.41 -25.37 -10.13
N LYS A 115 3.22 -26.26 -10.74
CA LYS A 115 2.86 -27.68 -10.91
C LYS A 115 2.64 -28.46 -9.61
N VAL A 116 3.16 -27.98 -8.49
CA VAL A 116 3.06 -28.63 -7.18
C VAL A 116 2.16 -27.86 -6.20
N SER A 117 1.42 -26.88 -6.70
CA SER A 117 0.56 -26.01 -5.90
C SER A 117 -0.78 -25.75 -6.61
N GLN A 118 -1.80 -25.38 -5.86
CA GLN A 118 -3.04 -24.83 -6.43
C GLN A 118 -2.89 -23.32 -6.68
N TYR A 119 -2.12 -22.64 -5.82
CA TYR A 119 -1.81 -21.23 -5.94
C TYR A 119 -0.34 -20.94 -5.66
N VAL A 120 0.19 -19.92 -6.32
CA VAL A 120 1.51 -19.34 -6.05
C VAL A 120 1.35 -17.88 -5.64
N LEU A 121 1.84 -17.52 -4.46
CA LEU A 121 1.93 -16.13 -3.99
C LEU A 121 3.33 -15.60 -4.27
N LEU A 122 3.42 -14.57 -5.11
CA LEU A 122 4.63 -13.78 -5.30
C LEU A 122 4.62 -12.61 -4.31
N ASP A 123 5.69 -12.47 -3.53
CA ASP A 123 5.87 -11.43 -2.52
C ASP A 123 7.13 -10.61 -2.80
N PHE A 124 6.97 -9.36 -3.25
CA PHE A 124 8.09 -8.46 -3.54
C PHE A 124 8.43 -7.64 -2.30
N TRP A 125 9.63 -7.83 -1.77
CA TRP A 125 10.05 -7.27 -0.48
C TRP A 125 11.54 -6.91 -0.45
N ALA A 126 11.96 -6.21 0.60
CA ALA A 126 13.37 -5.98 0.90
C ALA A 126 13.58 -5.76 2.41
N SER A 127 14.78 -6.07 2.92
CA SER A 127 15.13 -5.93 4.33
C SER A 127 14.99 -4.48 4.83
N TRP A 128 15.25 -3.50 3.95
CA TRP A 128 15.16 -2.07 4.21
C TRP A 128 13.74 -1.49 4.04
N CYS A 129 12.77 -2.29 3.59
CA CYS A 129 11.40 -1.87 3.38
C CYS A 129 10.62 -1.92 4.70
N GLY A 130 10.33 -0.75 5.28
CA GLY A 130 9.53 -0.62 6.51
C GLY A 130 8.16 -1.29 6.42
N PRO A 131 7.30 -0.91 5.44
CA PRO A 131 5.97 -1.51 5.30
C PRO A 131 6.00 -3.03 5.06
N CYS A 132 7.01 -3.56 4.35
CA CYS A 132 7.16 -5.01 4.14
C CYS A 132 7.30 -5.76 5.48
N ARG A 133 7.96 -5.17 6.48
CA ARG A 133 8.08 -5.78 7.82
C ARG A 133 6.74 -5.92 8.53
N GLY A 134 5.79 -5.04 8.24
CA GLY A 134 4.40 -5.16 8.70
C GLY A 134 3.67 -6.36 8.09
N GLU A 135 4.07 -6.79 6.89
CA GLU A 135 3.49 -7.94 6.19
C GLU A 135 4.08 -9.28 6.62
N TYR A 136 5.30 -9.31 7.16
CA TYR A 136 5.98 -10.56 7.55
C TYR A 136 5.15 -11.46 8.46
N PRO A 137 4.44 -10.96 9.51
CA PRO A 137 3.58 -11.80 10.34
C PRO A 137 2.50 -12.54 9.54
N TYR A 138 1.91 -11.88 8.56
CA TYR A 138 0.87 -12.45 7.72
C TYR A 138 1.48 -13.47 6.75
N LEU A 139 2.58 -13.10 6.08
CA LEU A 139 3.28 -13.96 5.11
C LEU A 139 3.77 -15.28 5.73
N ARG A 140 4.40 -15.23 6.91
CA ARG A 140 4.83 -16.47 7.60
C ARG A 140 3.66 -17.32 8.06
N ARG A 141 2.55 -16.71 8.51
CA ARG A 141 1.34 -17.45 8.92
C ARG A 141 0.69 -18.14 7.73
N VAL A 142 0.50 -17.44 6.61
CA VAL A 142 -0.09 -18.07 5.41
C VAL A 142 0.83 -19.14 4.83
N HIS A 143 2.15 -18.94 4.87
CA HIS A 143 3.08 -19.97 4.48
C HIS A 143 2.96 -21.21 5.38
N ALA A 144 3.02 -21.04 6.70
CA ALA A 144 2.88 -22.15 7.65
C ALA A 144 1.54 -22.88 7.50
N ARG A 145 0.44 -22.13 7.35
CA ARG A 145 -0.91 -22.66 7.20
C ARG A 145 -1.11 -23.45 5.91
N TYR A 146 -0.51 -23.01 4.81
CA TYR A 146 -0.88 -23.50 3.47
C TYR A 146 0.23 -24.17 2.65
N LYS A 147 1.49 -24.22 3.12
CA LYS A 147 2.60 -24.83 2.37
C LYS A 147 2.36 -26.29 1.96
N ASP A 148 1.63 -27.03 2.80
CA ASP A 148 1.25 -28.43 2.56
C ASP A 148 -0.24 -28.56 2.13
N HIS A 149 -0.92 -27.42 1.95
CA HIS A 149 -2.35 -27.31 1.59
C HIS A 149 -2.57 -26.50 0.31
N GLY A 150 -1.64 -26.60 -0.65
CA GLY A 150 -1.82 -26.08 -2.00
C GLY A 150 -1.34 -24.65 -2.24
N LEU A 151 -0.64 -24.00 -1.31
CA LEU A 151 0.00 -22.71 -1.54
C LEU A 151 1.53 -22.84 -1.60
N VAL A 152 2.14 -22.28 -2.63
CA VAL A 152 3.57 -21.97 -2.63
C VAL A 152 3.76 -20.46 -2.50
N VAL A 153 4.64 -20.03 -1.59
CA VAL A 153 5.04 -18.63 -1.47
C VAL A 153 6.44 -18.48 -2.06
N LEU A 154 6.63 -17.47 -2.91
CA LEU A 154 7.94 -17.09 -3.46
C LEU A 154 8.19 -15.62 -3.14
N GLY A 155 9.26 -15.36 -2.40
CA GLY A 155 9.75 -14.01 -2.20
C GLY A 155 10.55 -13.54 -3.42
N ILE A 156 10.41 -12.28 -3.80
CA ILE A 156 11.28 -11.58 -4.75
C ILE A 156 11.97 -10.49 -3.95
N ASN A 157 13.24 -10.71 -3.63
CA ASN A 157 13.99 -9.82 -2.76
C ASN A 157 14.72 -8.73 -3.56
N LEU A 158 14.50 -7.46 -3.17
CA LEU A 158 15.08 -6.27 -3.79
C LEU A 158 16.25 -5.69 -2.97
N ASP A 159 16.92 -6.49 -2.13
CA ASP A 159 18.17 -6.06 -1.52
C ASP A 159 19.34 -6.11 -2.51
N SER A 160 20.33 -5.26 -2.29
CA SER A 160 21.66 -5.38 -2.92
C SER A 160 22.62 -6.23 -2.08
N ASP A 161 22.36 -6.31 -0.76
CA ASP A 161 23.18 -7.02 0.20
C ASP A 161 22.54 -8.36 0.57
N ARG A 162 23.21 -9.46 0.24
CA ARG A 162 22.72 -10.81 0.49
C ARG A 162 22.63 -11.10 1.99
N GLU A 163 23.60 -10.63 2.78
CA GLU A 163 23.64 -10.90 4.22
C GLU A 163 22.45 -10.24 4.91
N ALA A 164 22.14 -9.00 4.54
CA ALA A 164 20.96 -8.30 5.05
C ALA A 164 19.64 -9.01 4.70
N ALA A 165 19.51 -9.52 3.46
CA ALA A 165 18.34 -10.28 3.03
C ALA A 165 18.20 -11.60 3.81
N VAL A 166 19.28 -12.38 3.91
CA VAL A 166 19.31 -13.65 4.64
C VAL A 166 18.99 -13.44 6.12
N GLN A 167 19.59 -12.44 6.75
CA GLN A 167 19.34 -12.11 8.15
C GLN A 167 17.87 -11.73 8.36
N ALA A 168 17.32 -10.85 7.52
CA ALA A 168 15.93 -10.43 7.63
C ALA A 168 14.96 -11.61 7.45
N ALA A 169 15.20 -12.49 6.48
CA ALA A 169 14.37 -13.68 6.28
C ALA A 169 14.40 -14.61 7.50
N ALA A 170 15.59 -14.90 8.04
CA ALA A 170 15.77 -15.80 9.18
C ALA A 170 15.20 -15.24 10.51
N GLU A 171 15.40 -13.95 10.77
CA GLU A 171 14.85 -13.28 11.96
C GLU A 171 13.33 -13.30 11.96
N ASN A 172 12.71 -13.18 10.78
CA ASN A 172 11.27 -13.06 10.63
C ASN A 172 10.56 -14.37 10.25
N LEU A 173 11.28 -15.49 10.18
CA LEU A 173 10.75 -16.81 9.81
C LEU A 173 10.06 -16.81 8.45
N LEU A 174 10.67 -16.13 7.47
CA LEU A 174 10.23 -16.16 6.08
C LEU A 174 10.78 -17.42 5.40
N ASP A 175 10.37 -18.59 5.90
CA ASP A 175 10.95 -19.90 5.58
C ASP A 175 10.44 -20.49 4.24
N TYR A 176 10.40 -19.64 3.22
CA TYR A 176 10.04 -19.99 1.84
C TYR A 176 11.11 -19.50 0.86
N PRO A 177 11.16 -20.00 -0.39
CA PRO A 177 12.19 -19.60 -1.34
C PRO A 177 12.12 -18.12 -1.71
N HIS A 178 13.27 -17.46 -1.80
CA HIS A 178 13.38 -16.05 -2.18
C HIS A 178 14.31 -15.88 -3.39
N VAL A 179 13.80 -15.33 -4.49
CA VAL A 179 14.61 -14.88 -5.63
C VAL A 179 15.51 -13.72 -5.21
N PHE A 180 16.76 -13.74 -5.67
CA PHE A 180 17.73 -12.70 -5.37
C PHE A 180 18.77 -12.54 -6.49
N ASP A 181 18.97 -11.31 -6.94
CA ASP A 181 19.95 -10.98 -8.01
C ASP A 181 20.83 -9.76 -7.70
N ARG A 182 20.72 -9.18 -6.50
CA ARG A 182 21.46 -7.98 -6.04
C ARG A 182 21.15 -6.67 -6.78
N LYS A 183 20.21 -6.67 -7.73
CA LYS A 183 19.96 -5.54 -8.63
C LYS A 183 18.98 -4.50 -8.07
N ARG A 184 18.43 -4.72 -6.87
CA ARG A 184 17.41 -3.84 -6.27
C ARG A 184 16.23 -3.61 -7.21
N TRP A 185 15.95 -2.35 -7.60
CA TRP A 185 14.87 -2.00 -8.53
C TRP A 185 15.11 -2.48 -9.96
N GLU A 186 16.36 -2.81 -10.31
CA GLU A 186 16.70 -3.45 -11.58
C GLU A 186 16.55 -4.98 -11.53
N ASN A 187 16.00 -5.53 -10.44
CA ASN A 187 15.74 -6.97 -10.33
C ASN A 187 14.93 -7.47 -11.53
N ASP A 188 15.38 -8.57 -12.13
CA ASP A 188 14.83 -9.01 -13.43
C ASP A 188 13.34 -9.37 -13.31
N VAL A 189 12.94 -9.98 -12.20
CA VAL A 189 11.54 -10.33 -11.92
C VAL A 189 10.73 -9.08 -11.55
N ALA A 190 11.28 -8.17 -10.73
CA ALA A 190 10.61 -6.90 -10.41
C ALA A 190 10.32 -6.07 -11.65
N ARG A 191 11.28 -5.99 -12.60
CA ARG A 191 11.08 -5.32 -13.89
C ARG A 191 10.05 -6.03 -14.76
N LEU A 192 10.11 -7.37 -14.82
CA LEU A 192 9.16 -8.18 -15.58
C LEU A 192 7.70 -7.96 -15.12
N TYR A 193 7.51 -7.77 -13.81
CA TYR A 193 6.21 -7.50 -13.16
C TYR A 193 5.95 -6.00 -12.93
N ARG A 194 6.76 -5.10 -13.50
CA ARG A 194 6.66 -3.63 -13.38
C ARG A 194 6.43 -3.14 -11.95
N VAL A 195 7.20 -3.70 -11.02
CA VAL A 195 7.13 -3.36 -9.61
C VAL A 195 7.95 -2.10 -9.33
N HIS A 196 7.25 -0.98 -9.14
CA HIS A 196 7.84 0.33 -8.81
C HIS A 196 7.72 0.70 -7.32
N GLY A 197 7.01 -0.10 -6.55
CA GLY A 197 6.80 0.07 -5.12
C GLY A 197 6.68 -1.27 -4.43
N ILE A 198 7.20 -1.36 -3.21
CA ILE A 198 7.07 -2.54 -2.35
C ILE A 198 6.51 -2.12 -0.98
N PRO A 199 5.71 -2.98 -0.32
CA PRO A 199 5.42 -4.37 -0.68
C PRO A 199 4.47 -4.50 -1.90
N LYS A 200 4.74 -5.46 -2.79
CA LYS A 200 3.86 -5.83 -3.93
C LYS A 200 3.57 -7.33 -3.88
N THR A 201 2.34 -7.76 -4.19
CA THR A 201 1.97 -9.18 -4.19
C THR A 201 1.14 -9.53 -5.42
N TYR A 202 1.34 -10.74 -5.93
CA TYR A 202 0.51 -11.35 -6.96
C TYR A 202 0.15 -12.76 -6.53
N LEU A 203 -1.14 -13.08 -6.54
CA LEU A 203 -1.63 -14.44 -6.32
C LEU A 203 -1.98 -15.04 -7.67
N LEU A 204 -1.35 -16.17 -7.98
CA LEU A 204 -1.49 -16.89 -9.24
C LEU A 204 -2.19 -18.23 -8.98
N ASP A 205 -3.07 -18.65 -9.89
CA ASP A 205 -3.58 -20.04 -9.88
C ASP A 205 -2.58 -21.02 -10.53
N ALA A 206 -2.96 -22.30 -10.56
CA ALA A 206 -2.13 -23.39 -11.11
C ALA A 206 -1.80 -23.23 -12.61
N ASP A 207 -2.62 -22.48 -13.35
CA ASP A 207 -2.39 -22.16 -14.77
C ASP A 207 -1.58 -20.86 -14.94
N LEU A 208 -1.01 -20.33 -13.85
CA LEU A 208 -0.30 -19.06 -13.77
C LEU A 208 -1.14 -17.85 -14.15
N LYS A 209 -2.46 -17.92 -14.01
CA LYS A 209 -3.33 -16.75 -14.17
C LYS A 209 -3.32 -15.94 -12.89
N ILE A 210 -3.19 -14.62 -13.00
CA ILE A 210 -3.31 -13.70 -11.88
C ILE A 210 -4.77 -13.72 -11.42
N VAL A 211 -5.00 -14.10 -10.17
CA VAL A 211 -6.35 -14.15 -9.56
C VAL A 211 -6.55 -13.04 -8.52
N ALA A 212 -5.46 -12.46 -8.02
CA ALA A 212 -5.46 -11.26 -7.19
C ALA A 212 -4.08 -10.60 -7.21
N LYS A 213 -4.03 -9.30 -6.90
CA LYS A 213 -2.80 -8.56 -6.61
C LYS A 213 -3.00 -7.64 -5.41
N ASP A 214 -1.91 -7.15 -4.85
CA ASP A 214 -1.90 -6.17 -3.76
C ASP A 214 -2.67 -6.62 -2.50
N LEU A 215 -2.66 -7.93 -2.24
CA LEU A 215 -3.16 -8.52 -1.01
C LEU A 215 -2.17 -8.28 0.13
N ARG A 216 -2.69 -7.78 1.26
CA ARG A 216 -1.94 -7.40 2.46
C ARG A 216 -2.70 -7.82 3.71
N GLY A 217 -1.98 -8.00 4.82
CA GLY A 217 -2.58 -8.16 6.13
C GLY A 217 -3.66 -9.25 6.19
N ALA A 218 -4.74 -8.95 6.90
CA ALA A 218 -5.90 -9.83 7.02
C ALA A 218 -6.55 -10.16 5.66
N ARG A 219 -6.52 -9.25 4.68
CA ARG A 219 -7.09 -9.49 3.35
C ARG A 219 -6.39 -10.64 2.62
N LEU A 220 -5.07 -10.78 2.79
CA LEU A 220 -4.33 -11.92 2.28
C LEU A 220 -4.78 -13.24 2.94
N GLU A 221 -4.87 -13.24 4.27
CA GLU A 221 -5.31 -14.43 5.03
C GLU A 221 -6.74 -14.85 4.66
N SER A 222 -7.69 -13.90 4.64
CA SER A 222 -9.08 -14.15 4.27
C SER A 222 -9.21 -14.66 2.84
N ARG A 223 -8.51 -14.04 1.88
CA ARG A 223 -8.57 -14.47 0.48
C ARG A 223 -8.05 -15.90 0.29
N LEU A 224 -6.98 -16.27 0.98
CA LEU A 224 -6.47 -17.64 0.93
C LEU A 224 -7.42 -18.62 1.62
N ALA A 225 -8.05 -18.22 2.73
CA ALA A 225 -9.05 -19.05 3.41
C ALA A 225 -10.28 -19.33 2.54
N GLU A 226 -10.74 -18.34 1.76
CA GLU A 226 -11.80 -18.53 0.77
C GLU A 226 -11.44 -19.56 -0.31
N LEU A 227 -10.18 -19.52 -0.78
CA LEU A 227 -9.73 -20.32 -1.92
C LEU A 227 -9.28 -21.73 -1.53
N LEU A 228 -8.61 -21.88 -0.39
CA LEU A 228 -7.96 -23.12 0.06
C LEU A 228 -8.62 -23.73 1.30
N GLY A 229 -9.63 -23.08 1.89
CA GLY A 229 -10.24 -23.49 3.14
C GLY A 229 -9.39 -23.11 4.37
N PRO A 230 -9.65 -23.68 5.55
CA PRO A 230 -9.00 -23.26 6.80
C PRO A 230 -7.50 -23.59 6.90
N GLY A 231 -6.98 -24.51 6.07
CA GLY A 231 -5.59 -24.94 6.11
C GLY A 231 -5.16 -25.59 7.44
N ASP A 232 -3.87 -25.53 7.75
CA ASP A 232 -3.28 -26.14 8.95
C ASP A 232 -3.15 -25.13 10.11
N GLU A 233 -4.15 -25.09 10.98
CA GLU A 233 -4.12 -24.24 12.19
C GLU A 233 -3.13 -24.76 13.26
N GLU A 234 -2.79 -26.05 13.26
CA GLU A 234 -1.78 -26.59 14.18
C GLU A 234 -0.37 -26.11 13.82
N ALA A 235 -0.05 -26.03 12.52
CA ALA A 235 1.18 -25.45 12.03
C ALA A 235 1.32 -23.96 12.41
N VAL A 236 0.23 -23.20 12.33
CA VAL A 236 0.22 -21.79 12.76
C VAL A 236 0.45 -21.67 14.27
N ALA A 237 -0.23 -22.49 15.09
CA ALA A 237 -0.02 -22.49 16.53
C ALA A 237 1.42 -22.88 16.92
N ALA A 238 2.02 -23.82 16.20
CA ALA A 238 3.43 -24.21 16.39
C ALA A 238 4.41 -23.09 16.02
N LEU A 239 4.13 -22.35 14.95
CA LEU A 239 4.89 -21.16 14.55
C LEU A 239 4.83 -20.07 15.64
N GLU A 240 3.63 -19.74 16.13
CA GLU A 240 3.46 -18.72 17.17
C GLU A 240 4.13 -19.12 18.49
N LYS A 241 4.07 -20.41 18.86
CA LYS A 241 4.83 -20.94 20.01
C LYS A 241 6.34 -20.78 19.82
N THR A 242 6.84 -21.03 18.61
CA THR A 242 8.26 -20.85 18.28
C THR A 242 8.67 -19.40 18.44
N LEU A 243 7.87 -18.46 17.92
CA LEU A 243 8.09 -17.02 18.06
C LEU A 243 8.09 -16.57 19.52
N ALA A 244 7.15 -17.06 20.32
CA ALA A 244 7.06 -16.74 21.75
C ALA A 244 8.25 -17.29 22.58
N SER A 245 8.89 -18.36 22.10
CA SER A 245 10.05 -18.99 22.76
C SER A 245 11.40 -18.42 22.36
N ARG A 246 11.46 -17.59 21.30
CA ARG A 246 12.69 -16.93 20.89
C ARG A 246 13.03 -15.85 21.92
N GLU A 247 14.23 -15.92 22.51
CA GLU A 247 14.77 -14.78 23.23
C GLU A 247 14.78 -13.57 22.27
N PRO A 248 14.44 -12.36 22.74
CA PRO A 248 14.59 -11.18 21.92
C PRO A 248 16.04 -11.15 21.45
N VAL A 249 16.25 -11.28 20.13
CA VAL A 249 17.56 -11.13 19.54
C VAL A 249 18.03 -9.76 20.00
N SER A 250 19.03 -9.74 20.89
CA SER A 250 19.73 -8.53 21.27
C SER A 250 20.13 -7.88 19.96
N THR A 251 19.55 -6.72 19.66
CA THR A 251 19.93 -5.93 18.50
C THR A 251 21.45 -5.81 18.59
N PRO A 252 22.24 -6.33 17.63
CA PRO A 252 23.67 -6.07 17.65
C PRO A 252 23.78 -4.56 17.71
N ALA A 253 24.50 -4.05 18.74
CA ALA A 253 24.72 -2.63 18.94
C ALA A 253 24.90 -2.00 17.58
N ALA A 254 23.99 -1.10 17.22
CA ALA A 254 23.94 -0.50 15.90
C ALA A 254 25.38 -0.18 15.49
N ARG A 255 25.96 -1.00 14.59
CA ARG A 255 27.07 -0.54 13.77
C ARG A 255 26.55 0.78 13.28
N SER A 256 27.28 1.86 13.57
CA SER A 256 26.95 3.23 13.23
C SER A 256 26.68 3.31 11.73
N GLN A 257 25.49 2.88 11.32
CA GLN A 257 24.81 3.31 10.14
C GLN A 257 24.58 4.78 10.41
N PRO A 258 24.95 5.68 9.49
CA PRO A 258 24.43 7.02 9.59
C PRO A 258 22.92 6.87 9.74
N SER A 259 22.35 7.40 10.82
CA SER A 259 20.92 7.48 10.98
C SER A 259 20.41 8.38 9.87
N ILE A 260 20.17 7.80 8.70
CA ILE A 260 19.32 8.40 7.71
C ILE A 260 17.94 8.21 8.30
N ASN A 261 17.57 9.16 9.17
CA ASN A 261 16.20 9.39 9.58
C ASN A 261 15.46 9.77 8.30
N LYS A 262 15.08 8.77 7.50
CA LYS A 262 14.56 8.95 6.13
C LYS A 262 13.21 9.70 6.14
N TYR A 263 12.62 9.82 7.32
CA TYR A 263 11.41 10.59 7.61
C TYR A 263 11.65 11.40 8.89
N PRO A 264 11.62 12.74 8.84
CA PRO A 264 11.63 13.54 10.05
C PRO A 264 10.40 13.21 10.90
N LYS A 265 10.64 12.88 12.17
CA LYS A 265 9.58 12.67 13.16
C LYS A 265 9.36 13.98 13.91
N LEU A 266 8.13 14.48 13.90
CA LEU A 266 7.74 15.60 14.74
C LEU A 266 7.24 15.02 16.08
N ALA A 267 7.82 15.47 17.19
CA ALA A 267 7.43 15.05 18.54
C ALA A 267 7.38 16.28 19.47
N LEU A 268 6.38 16.30 20.35
CA LEU A 268 6.26 17.30 21.41
C LEU A 268 7.26 17.04 22.54
N SER A 269 7.64 18.08 23.28
CA SER A 269 8.23 17.90 24.60
C SER A 269 7.22 17.31 25.59
N GLU A 270 7.69 16.68 26.66
CA GLU A 270 6.85 16.02 27.66
C GLU A 270 5.79 16.98 28.27
N SER A 271 6.15 18.24 28.53
CA SER A 271 5.21 19.27 29.00
C SER A 271 4.11 19.57 27.98
N GLN A 272 4.46 19.66 26.69
CA GLN A 272 3.49 19.93 25.63
C GLN A 272 2.56 18.74 25.40
N VAL A 273 3.04 17.51 25.61
CA VAL A 273 2.19 16.30 25.57
C VAL A 273 1.15 16.35 26.68
N GLN A 274 1.54 16.72 27.90
CA GLN A 274 0.61 16.82 29.03
C GLN A 274 -0.46 17.90 28.80
N ASP A 275 -0.07 19.07 28.28
CA ASP A 275 -1.01 20.13 27.93
C ASP A 275 -1.98 19.70 26.82
N ALA A 276 -1.48 19.02 25.79
CA ALA A 276 -2.30 18.50 24.70
C ALA A 276 -3.28 17.41 25.18
N LEU A 277 -2.83 16.52 26.06
CA LEU A 277 -3.67 15.48 26.67
C LEU A 277 -4.79 16.09 27.52
N ALA A 278 -4.48 17.04 28.40
CA ALA A 278 -5.49 17.72 29.20
C ALA A 278 -6.55 18.41 28.32
N GLN A 279 -6.11 18.99 27.20
CA GLN A 279 -7.01 19.61 26.22
C GLN A 279 -7.87 18.58 25.48
N PHE A 280 -7.28 17.45 25.09
CA PHE A 280 -8.00 16.34 24.47
C PHE A 280 -9.06 15.75 25.41
N GLU A 281 -8.72 15.55 26.67
CA GLU A 281 -9.63 15.04 27.71
C GLU A 281 -10.77 16.01 27.98
N SER A 282 -10.51 17.33 27.97
CA SER A 282 -11.53 18.36 28.23
C SER A 282 -12.61 18.51 27.15
N LEU A 283 -12.42 17.93 25.96
CA LEU A 283 -13.39 18.00 24.87
C LEU A 283 -14.53 17.00 25.07
N GLU A 284 -15.75 17.51 25.11
CA GLU A 284 -16.94 16.69 25.32
C GLU A 284 -17.54 16.21 24.00
N PHE A 285 -18.40 15.19 24.06
CA PHE A 285 -19.14 14.71 22.89
C PHE A 285 -19.88 15.83 22.14
N SER A 286 -20.40 16.82 22.88
CA SER A 286 -21.11 17.96 22.29
C SER A 286 -20.22 18.87 21.42
N ASP A 287 -18.91 18.88 21.67
CA ASP A 287 -17.94 19.64 20.87
C ASP A 287 -17.64 18.89 19.58
N VAL A 288 -17.48 17.57 19.66
CA VAL A 288 -17.29 16.68 18.50
C VAL A 288 -18.49 16.75 17.56
N LYS A 289 -19.72 16.73 18.10
CA LYS A 289 -20.96 16.74 17.32
C LYS A 289 -21.22 18.07 16.58
N LYS A 290 -20.63 19.18 17.04
CA LYS A 290 -20.75 20.51 16.41
C LYS A 290 -19.70 20.76 15.32
N ALA A 291 -18.71 19.89 15.17
CA ALA A 291 -17.64 20.07 14.21
C ALA A 291 -18.17 20.02 12.77
N GLU A 292 -17.67 20.90 11.91
CA GLU A 292 -17.93 20.86 10.47
C GLU A 292 -17.03 19.80 9.84
N LEU A 293 -17.56 18.60 9.62
CA LEU A 293 -16.83 17.44 9.12
C LEU A 293 -16.77 17.44 7.58
N SER A 294 -15.60 17.07 7.03
CA SER A 294 -15.40 16.92 5.58
C SER A 294 -14.83 15.53 5.24
N ALA A 295 -15.08 15.07 4.02
CA ALA A 295 -14.44 13.88 3.44
C ALA A 295 -13.09 14.21 2.77
N ASP A 296 -12.66 15.47 2.79
CA ASP A 296 -11.39 15.89 2.22
C ASP A 296 -10.20 15.33 3.01
N ARG A 297 -9.10 15.05 2.29
CA ARG A 297 -7.84 14.65 2.91
C ARG A 297 -7.29 15.73 3.83
N VAL A 298 -6.77 15.35 5.00
CA VAL A 298 -6.11 16.26 5.94
C VAL A 298 -4.60 16.17 5.74
N ASN A 299 -3.98 17.33 5.45
CA ASN A 299 -2.54 17.40 5.17
C ASN A 299 -1.71 17.09 6.42
N GLY A 300 -0.95 15.99 6.40
CA GLY A 300 0.00 15.62 7.44
C GLY A 300 1.47 15.80 7.04
N SER A 301 1.73 16.41 5.88
CA SER A 301 3.05 16.50 5.26
C SER A 301 4.01 17.36 6.07
N ILE A 302 5.32 17.09 5.95
CA ILE A 302 6.37 17.87 6.61
C ILE A 302 6.55 19.17 5.83
N SER A 303 5.69 20.14 6.12
CA SER A 303 5.60 21.44 5.48
C SER A 303 4.91 22.43 6.41
N ASP A 304 4.98 23.72 6.10
CA ASP A 304 4.25 24.77 6.85
C ASP A 304 2.73 24.62 6.73
N ALA A 305 2.24 23.85 5.75
CA ALA A 305 0.83 23.53 5.56
C ALA A 305 0.36 22.29 6.38
N ASN A 306 1.20 21.73 7.25
CA ASN A 306 0.86 20.58 8.08
C ASN A 306 -0.29 20.91 9.04
N GLN A 307 -1.37 20.15 8.96
CA GLN A 307 -2.54 20.28 9.81
C GLN A 307 -2.57 19.24 10.94
N LEU A 308 -1.70 18.23 10.89
CA LEU A 308 -1.64 17.10 11.81
C LEU A 308 -0.37 17.15 12.66
N LEU A 309 -0.02 18.33 13.17
CA LEU A 309 1.10 18.46 14.10
C LEU A 309 0.79 17.70 15.40
N PRO A 310 1.79 17.10 16.07
CA PRO A 310 1.62 16.58 17.42
C PRO A 310 0.89 17.57 18.35
N GLY A 311 -0.14 17.10 19.05
CA GLY A 311 -1.07 17.88 19.87
C GLY A 311 -2.32 18.39 19.13
N THR A 312 -2.42 18.20 17.82
CA THR A 312 -3.65 18.49 17.05
C THR A 312 -4.75 17.54 17.47
N VAL A 313 -5.97 18.05 17.65
CA VAL A 313 -7.17 17.24 17.89
C VAL A 313 -8.11 17.35 16.69
N LEU A 314 -8.57 16.20 16.21
CA LEU A 314 -9.60 16.09 15.18
C LEU A 314 -10.90 15.56 15.79
N ALA A 315 -12.02 16.04 15.26
CA ALA A 315 -13.31 15.38 15.33
C ALA A 315 -13.50 14.53 14.08
N ALA A 316 -14.24 13.43 14.21
CA ALA A 316 -14.57 12.58 13.08
C ALA A 316 -15.99 12.00 13.21
N LYS A 317 -16.52 11.58 12.07
CA LYS A 317 -17.61 10.61 11.95
C LYS A 317 -17.04 9.38 11.27
N THR A 318 -17.12 8.22 11.92
CA THR A 318 -16.57 6.95 11.44
C THR A 318 -17.40 6.41 10.28
N SER A 319 -16.86 5.45 9.54
CA SER A 319 -17.52 4.74 8.45
C SER A 319 -18.80 4.03 8.92
N GLN A 320 -18.84 3.63 10.19
CA GLN A 320 -20.00 3.03 10.86
C GLN A 320 -20.96 4.08 11.46
N GLY A 321 -20.72 5.37 11.21
CA GLY A 321 -21.59 6.46 11.62
C GLY A 321 -21.41 6.93 13.06
N ARG A 322 -20.42 6.42 13.80
CA ARG A 322 -20.10 6.84 15.18
C ARG A 322 -19.36 8.17 15.17
N TYR A 323 -19.42 8.91 16.28
CA TYR A 323 -18.62 10.12 16.44
C TYR A 323 -17.28 9.77 17.07
N ALA A 324 -16.21 10.49 16.74
CA ALA A 324 -14.91 10.25 17.35
C ALA A 324 -14.12 11.54 17.57
N LYS A 325 -13.24 11.53 18.57
CA LYS A 325 -12.14 12.49 18.71
C LYS A 325 -10.81 11.75 18.70
N LEU A 326 -9.82 12.32 18.04
CA LEU A 326 -8.46 11.78 18.03
C LEU A 326 -7.43 12.89 18.19
N MET A 327 -6.41 12.66 19.02
CA MET A 327 -5.29 13.56 19.21
C MET A 327 -4.03 12.95 18.61
N ILE A 328 -3.35 13.70 17.76
CA ILE A 328 -2.07 13.30 17.18
C ILE A 328 -0.98 13.36 18.26
N LYS A 329 -0.35 12.23 18.60
CA LYS A 329 0.83 12.17 19.47
C LYS A 329 2.12 12.24 18.66
N GLU A 330 2.15 11.54 17.53
CA GLU A 330 3.29 11.52 16.63
C GLU A 330 2.81 11.65 15.18
N ASN A 331 3.47 12.52 14.42
CA ASN A 331 3.31 12.63 12.97
C ASN A 331 4.63 12.23 12.31
N GLY A 332 4.58 11.18 11.49
CA GLY A 332 5.76 10.62 10.83
C GLY A 332 5.38 9.48 9.90
N HIS A 333 6.30 8.53 9.70
CA HIS A 333 6.00 7.29 8.98
C HIS A 333 4.88 6.52 9.70
N THR A 334 5.03 6.29 11.01
CA THR A 334 3.96 5.81 11.88
C THR A 334 3.29 7.02 12.52
N MET A 335 1.98 7.16 12.33
CA MET A 335 1.15 8.07 13.11
C MET A 335 0.79 7.39 14.43
N VAL A 336 0.86 8.13 15.53
CA VAL A 336 0.40 7.64 16.84
C VAL A 336 -0.68 8.57 17.34
N VAL A 337 -1.82 8.01 17.76
CA VAL A 337 -2.96 8.79 18.25
C VAL A 337 -3.49 8.27 19.58
N SER A 338 -4.01 9.19 20.40
CA SER A 338 -5.05 8.88 21.38
C SER A 338 -6.41 9.08 20.71
N TRP A 339 -7.39 8.23 20.98
CA TRP A 339 -8.72 8.36 20.39
C TRP A 339 -9.82 7.91 21.35
N VAL A 340 -11.02 8.43 21.10
CA VAL A 340 -12.28 8.01 21.73
C VAL A 340 -13.35 8.01 20.65
N THR A 341 -14.14 6.95 20.54
CA THR A 341 -15.35 6.90 19.73
C THR A 341 -16.60 6.83 20.62
N TYR A 342 -17.69 7.37 20.11
CA TYR A 342 -18.97 7.58 20.80
C TYR A 342 -20.11 7.08 19.92
N ASP A 343 -21.14 6.53 20.54
CA ASP A 343 -22.41 6.30 19.86
C ASP A 343 -23.20 7.61 19.62
N GLU A 344 -24.43 7.50 19.10
CA GLU A 344 -25.27 8.67 18.80
C GLU A 344 -25.72 9.45 20.05
N ASN A 345 -25.74 8.80 21.22
CA ASN A 345 -26.15 9.37 22.49
C ASN A 345 -24.99 10.04 23.24
N GLY A 346 -23.75 9.76 22.82
CA GLY A 346 -22.53 10.26 23.43
C GLY A 346 -21.89 9.30 24.43
N ASP A 347 -22.38 8.06 24.50
CA ASP A 347 -21.75 7.01 25.30
C ASP A 347 -20.49 6.51 24.60
N VAL A 348 -19.41 6.32 25.36
CA VAL A 348 -18.12 5.87 24.82
C VAL A 348 -18.26 4.44 24.28
N HIS A 349 -17.96 4.25 23.01
CA HIS A 349 -17.94 2.96 22.35
C HIS A 349 -16.56 2.28 22.43
N SER A 350 -15.50 3.04 22.10
CA SER A 350 -14.12 2.55 22.10
C SER A 350 -13.15 3.69 22.44
N GLN A 351 -11.99 3.38 23.02
CA GLN A 351 -10.97 4.39 23.32
C GLN A 351 -9.58 3.77 23.52
N GLY A 352 -8.55 4.58 23.33
CA GLY A 352 -7.18 4.22 23.68
C GLY A 352 -6.20 5.39 23.52
N ALA A 353 -4.94 5.16 23.90
CA ALA A 353 -3.95 6.22 24.07
C ALA A 353 -2.74 6.14 23.11
N ASP A 354 -2.56 5.01 22.42
CA ASP A 354 -1.37 4.70 21.63
C ASP A 354 -1.69 3.84 20.41
N LEU A 355 -2.75 4.20 19.67
CA LEU A 355 -3.02 3.54 18.39
C LEU A 355 -1.97 3.98 17.39
N LYS A 356 -1.21 2.99 16.91
CA LYS A 356 -0.16 3.17 15.92
C LYS A 356 -0.74 2.82 14.56
N ILE A 357 -0.68 3.76 13.63
CA ILE A 357 -1.05 3.57 12.23
C ILE A 357 0.21 3.79 11.40
N SER A 358 0.71 2.71 10.82
CA SER A 358 1.89 2.69 9.96
C SER A 358 1.60 3.38 8.62
N GLY A 359 2.64 3.91 8.00
CA GLY A 359 2.51 4.57 6.70
C GLY A 359 1.93 3.61 5.67
N THR A 360 0.93 4.07 4.93
CA THR A 360 0.10 3.32 3.97
C THR A 360 -0.88 2.29 4.56
N PHE A 361 -1.10 2.28 5.89
CA PHE A 361 -2.14 1.45 6.52
C PHE A 361 -3.43 2.22 6.76
N SER A 362 -4.54 1.50 6.71
CA SER A 362 -5.87 1.98 7.06
C SER A 362 -6.19 1.71 8.52
N CYS A 363 -7.04 2.53 9.10
CA CYS A 363 -7.40 2.48 10.51
C CYS A 363 -8.91 2.43 10.67
N ASP A 364 -9.38 1.54 11.53
CA ASP A 364 -10.74 1.54 12.07
C ASP A 364 -10.66 2.01 13.53
N LEU A 365 -11.19 3.21 13.80
CA LEU A 365 -11.19 3.83 15.13
C LEU A 365 -12.13 3.09 16.09
N ASP A 366 -13.19 2.47 15.57
CA ASP A 366 -14.17 1.78 16.38
C ASP A 366 -13.59 0.48 16.96
N SER A 367 -12.83 -0.28 16.18
CA SER A 367 -12.07 -1.44 16.69
C SER A 367 -10.68 -1.10 17.25
N GLY A 368 -10.20 0.14 17.06
CA GLY A 368 -8.97 0.61 17.68
C GLY A 368 -7.71 -0.04 17.13
N ARG A 369 -7.70 -0.36 15.84
CA ARG A 369 -6.60 -1.08 15.18
C ARG A 369 -6.47 -0.67 13.72
N GLU A 370 -5.31 -0.98 13.14
CA GLU A 370 -5.20 -1.04 11.69
C GLU A 370 -6.17 -2.11 11.16
N ALA A 371 -6.98 -1.74 10.17
CA ALA A 371 -8.03 -2.59 9.62
C ALA A 371 -8.24 -2.28 8.14
N SER A 372 -8.65 -3.29 7.38
CA SER A 372 -8.93 -3.19 5.94
C SER A 372 -10.42 -3.29 5.59
N GLU A 373 -11.27 -3.48 6.60
CA GLU A 373 -12.73 -3.48 6.52
C GLU A 373 -13.24 -2.46 7.53
N ASP A 374 -14.30 -1.73 7.18
CA ASP A 374 -14.83 -0.61 7.96
C ASP A 374 -13.79 0.47 8.32
N GLU A 375 -12.76 0.62 7.47
CA GLU A 375 -11.71 1.63 7.64
C GLU A 375 -12.30 3.05 7.62
N ASP A 376 -11.91 3.85 8.60
CA ASP A 376 -12.30 5.25 8.73
C ASP A 376 -11.36 6.17 7.97
N PHE A 377 -10.07 5.86 7.98
CA PHE A 377 -9.09 6.61 7.21
C PHE A 377 -7.90 5.76 6.81
N TRP A 378 -7.28 6.16 5.71
CA TRP A 378 -6.00 5.67 5.24
C TRP A 378 -4.91 6.68 5.60
N TRP A 379 -3.87 6.24 6.32
CA TRP A 379 -2.68 7.06 6.54
C TRP A 379 -1.77 6.95 5.32
N GLU A 380 -2.13 7.70 4.27
CA GLU A 380 -1.43 7.67 2.99
C GLU A 380 -0.04 8.28 3.14
N GLN A 381 0.98 7.51 2.77
CA GLN A 381 2.33 8.02 2.63
C GLN A 381 2.71 8.04 1.16
N VAL A 382 2.83 9.25 0.62
CA VAL A 382 3.21 9.48 -0.79
C VAL A 382 4.74 9.40 -0.93
N ASN A 383 5.49 10.05 -0.04
CA ASN A 383 6.95 9.98 -0.01
C ASN A 383 7.54 10.34 1.38
N SER A 384 8.81 10.73 1.42
CA SER A 384 9.52 11.13 2.65
C SER A 384 8.93 12.34 3.36
N ALA A 385 8.36 13.28 2.60
CA ALA A 385 7.80 14.52 3.12
C ALA A 385 6.27 14.52 3.11
N GLU A 386 5.67 13.95 2.05
CA GLU A 386 4.23 14.04 1.77
C GLU A 386 3.45 12.87 2.35
N ARG A 387 2.41 13.20 3.12
CA ARG A 387 1.52 12.24 3.78
C ARG A 387 0.17 12.88 4.10
N TYR A 388 -0.89 12.08 4.11
CA TYR A 388 -2.25 12.55 4.29
C TYR A 388 -3.06 11.58 5.15
N LEU A 389 -3.95 12.12 5.98
CA LEU A 389 -5.08 11.35 6.49
C LEU A 389 -6.16 11.43 5.42
N VAL A 390 -6.45 10.32 4.76
CA VAL A 390 -7.44 10.23 3.69
C VAL A 390 -8.69 9.53 4.26
N PRO A 391 -9.83 10.22 4.41
CA PRO A 391 -11.04 9.58 4.89
C PRO A 391 -11.49 8.44 3.95
N ARG A 392 -12.04 7.36 4.52
CA ARG A 392 -12.45 6.15 3.77
C ARG A 392 -13.87 5.77 4.14
N ASN A 393 -14.54 5.03 3.25
CA ASN A 393 -15.88 4.46 3.48
C ASN A 393 -16.93 5.44 4.02
N GLY A 394 -16.89 6.70 3.55
CA GLY A 394 -17.83 7.74 3.97
C GLY A 394 -17.53 8.38 5.33
N ALA A 395 -16.43 8.01 5.98
CA ALA A 395 -15.95 8.71 7.17
C ALA A 395 -15.57 10.17 6.83
N GLN A 396 -15.65 11.03 7.84
CA GLN A 396 -15.41 12.46 7.70
C GLN A 396 -14.60 12.98 8.89
N PHE A 397 -13.73 13.95 8.66
CA PHE A 397 -12.81 14.49 9.67
C PHE A 397 -12.81 16.01 9.66
N SER A 398 -12.45 16.61 10.79
CA SER A 398 -12.25 18.04 10.93
C SER A 398 -11.22 18.34 12.00
N VAL A 399 -10.29 19.25 11.73
CA VAL A 399 -9.35 19.73 12.75
C VAL A 399 -10.07 20.74 13.64
N ILE A 400 -10.37 20.32 14.87
CA ILE A 400 -11.10 21.16 15.83
C ILE A 400 -10.17 21.90 16.79
N ARG A 401 -8.91 21.48 16.90
CA ARG A 401 -7.90 22.16 17.71
C ARG A 401 -6.49 21.95 17.16
N ARG A 402 -5.70 23.01 17.15
CA ARG A 402 -4.28 22.97 16.81
C ARG A 402 -3.42 23.21 18.05
N PRO A 403 -2.22 22.62 18.13
CA PRO A 403 -1.28 22.95 19.19
C PRO A 403 -0.89 24.43 19.10
N PRO A 404 -0.53 25.09 20.22
CA PRO A 404 -0.05 26.46 20.20
C PRO A 404 1.19 26.57 19.29
N THR A 405 1.09 27.37 18.23
CA THR A 405 2.22 27.69 17.35
C THR A 405 3.23 28.53 18.13
N ARG A 406 4.51 28.14 18.07
CA ARG A 406 5.60 28.95 18.61
C ARG A 406 6.19 29.83 17.52
#